data_AF-W7NRM4-F1
#
_entry.id   AF-W7NRM4-F1
#
_cell.length_a   1.000
_cell.length_b   1.000
_cell.length_c   1.000
_cell.angle_alpha   90.00
_cell.angle_beta   90.00
_cell.angle_gamma   90.00
#
_symmetry.space_group_name_H-M   'P 1'
#
loop_
_entity.id
_entity.type
_entity.pdbx_description
1 polymer ?
#
loop_
_entity_poly.entity_id
_entity_poly.type
_entity_poly.pdbx_seq_one_letter_code
_entity_poly.pdbx_strand_id
1 'polypeptide(L)'
;MKKNDSTISDAYFLESKGLLRRAMAVWQMISSSPDTPACYHDLARNELAKLNELLEQKKKESVIKQKLISNRRLNVERDRQRVISYFKQGYTAGQIEGLTQRSSAFIYKCKKYL
;
A
#
# COMPACT_ATOMS: atom_id res chain seq x y z
N MET A 1 36.05 6.64 -19.73
CA MET A 1 34.72 7.28 -19.71
C MET A 1 33.54 6.31 -19.83
N LYS A 2 33.63 5.18 -20.56
CA LYS A 2 32.50 4.23 -20.79
C LYS A 2 31.82 3.60 -19.55
N LYS A 3 32.49 3.52 -18.40
CA LYS A 3 31.98 2.81 -17.21
C LYS A 3 30.83 3.56 -16.52
N ASN A 4 30.90 4.89 -16.48
CA ASN A 4 29.92 5.72 -15.77
C ASN A 4 28.59 5.79 -16.55
N ASP A 5 28.65 5.86 -17.88
CA ASP A 5 27.46 5.86 -18.74
C ASP A 5 26.68 4.54 -18.65
N SER A 6 27.39 3.41 -18.50
CA SER A 6 26.76 2.10 -18.26
C SER A 6 26.00 2.08 -16.93
N THR A 7 26.62 2.58 -15.84
CA THR A 7 25.98 2.58 -14.51
C THR A 7 24.76 3.50 -14.44
N ILE A 8 24.75 4.60 -15.20
CA ILE A 8 23.60 5.51 -15.27
C ILE A 8 22.45 4.87 -16.06
N SER A 9 22.77 4.21 -17.18
CA SER A 9 21.77 3.46 -17.95
C SER A 9 21.13 2.35 -17.12
N ASP A 10 21.93 1.63 -16.32
CA ASP A 10 21.44 0.61 -15.39
C ASP A 10 20.52 1.20 -14.32
N ALA A 11 20.85 2.38 -13.79
CA ALA A 11 20.02 3.07 -12.81
C ALA A 11 18.64 3.40 -13.39
N TYR A 12 18.58 4.03 -14.56
CA TYR A 12 17.33 4.34 -15.25
C TYR A 12 16.55 3.08 -15.66
N PHE A 13 17.24 2.02 -16.07
CA PHE A 13 16.60 0.75 -16.37
C PHE A 13 15.88 0.19 -15.13
N LEU A 14 16.55 0.19 -13.97
CA LEU A 14 15.96 -0.27 -12.70
C LEU A 14 14.77 0.60 -12.28
N GLU A 15 14.81 1.90 -12.51
CA GLU A 15 13.67 2.81 -12.28
C GLU A 15 12.47 2.46 -13.17
N SER A 16 12.71 2.25 -14.47
CA SER A 16 11.65 1.89 -15.42
C SER A 16 10.96 0.57 -15.06
N LYS A 17 11.69 -0.35 -14.41
CA LYS A 17 11.17 -1.62 -13.88
C LYS A 17 10.49 -1.48 -12.51
N GLY A 18 10.44 -0.28 -11.94
CA GLY A 18 9.88 -0.01 -10.62
C GLY A 18 10.73 -0.55 -9.47
N LEU A 19 11.98 -0.93 -9.71
CA LEU A 19 12.91 -1.48 -8.73
C LEU A 19 13.63 -0.35 -7.97
N LEU A 20 12.84 0.54 -7.35
CA LEU A 20 13.31 1.83 -6.82
C LEU A 20 14.47 1.69 -5.82
N ARG A 21 14.43 0.71 -4.91
CA ARG A 21 15.53 0.48 -3.95
C ARG A 21 16.85 0.08 -4.63
N ARG A 22 16.77 -0.70 -5.71
CA ARG A 22 17.95 -1.11 -6.49
C ARG A 22 18.49 0.06 -7.30
N ALA A 23 17.61 0.83 -7.93
CA ALA A 23 17.99 2.07 -8.62
C ALA A 23 18.71 3.04 -7.66
N MET A 24 18.16 3.24 -6.45
CA MET A 24 18.81 4.06 -5.42
C MET A 24 20.20 3.58 -5.04
N ALA A 25 20.42 2.27 -4.91
CA ALA A 25 21.75 1.74 -4.60
C ALA A 25 22.76 2.10 -5.70
N VAL A 26 22.34 2.03 -6.97
CA VAL A 26 23.18 2.42 -8.11
C VAL A 26 23.45 3.93 -8.09
N TRP A 27 22.44 4.76 -7.85
CA TRP A 27 22.65 6.21 -7.71
C TRP A 27 23.53 6.58 -6.51
N GLN A 28 23.42 5.87 -5.39
CA GLN A 28 24.33 6.04 -4.25
C GLN A 28 25.77 5.74 -4.64
N MET A 29 26.01 4.63 -5.35
CA MET A 29 27.34 4.30 -5.87
C MET A 29 27.89 5.39 -6.78
N ILE A 30 27.08 5.93 -7.70
CA ILE A 30 27.47 7.04 -8.59
C ILE A 30 27.79 8.29 -7.76
N SER A 31 27.00 8.59 -6.73
CA SER A 31 27.19 9.77 -5.89
C SER A 31 28.41 9.68 -4.94
N SER A 32 28.88 8.47 -4.62
CA SER A 32 29.97 8.22 -3.68
C SER A 32 31.30 7.86 -4.34
N SER A 33 31.30 7.62 -5.65
CA SER A 33 32.51 7.25 -6.40
C SER A 33 33.42 8.49 -6.59
N PRO A 34 34.72 8.43 -6.27
CA PRO A 34 35.63 9.56 -6.47
C PRO A 34 35.99 9.78 -7.96
N ASP A 35 35.79 8.77 -8.80
CA ASP A 35 36.13 8.80 -10.24
C ASP A 35 35.00 9.36 -11.12
N THR A 36 33.88 9.76 -10.51
CA THR A 36 32.72 10.28 -11.23
C THR A 36 32.84 11.78 -11.43
N PRO A 37 32.61 12.29 -12.66
CA PRO A 37 32.50 13.72 -12.91
C PRO A 37 31.44 14.39 -12.02
N ALA A 38 31.71 15.62 -11.59
CA ALA A 38 30.83 16.39 -10.70
C ALA A 38 29.37 16.49 -11.22
N CYS A 39 29.18 16.59 -12.53
CA CYS A 39 27.84 16.61 -13.14
C CYS A 39 27.03 15.35 -12.84
N TYR A 40 27.66 14.18 -12.76
CA TYR A 40 26.99 12.93 -12.43
C TYR A 40 26.73 12.78 -10.92
N HIS A 41 27.54 13.42 -10.07
CA HIS A 41 27.24 13.51 -8.63
C HIS A 41 25.96 14.29 -8.38
N ASP A 42 25.81 15.45 -9.04
CA ASP A 42 24.61 16.28 -8.89
C ASP A 42 23.38 15.58 -9.47
N LEU A 43 23.53 14.92 -10.62
CA LEU A 43 22.48 14.07 -11.19
C LEU A 43 22.04 12.98 -10.20
N ALA A 44 23.00 12.23 -9.66
CA ALA A 44 22.71 11.14 -8.73
C ALA A 44 22.02 11.64 -7.45
N ARG A 45 22.42 12.79 -6.92
CA ARG A 45 21.75 13.42 -5.76
C ARG A 45 20.31 13.80 -6.07
N ASN A 46 20.05 14.38 -7.24
CA ASN A 46 18.71 14.75 -7.67
C ASN A 46 17.80 13.53 -7.85
N GLU A 47 18.30 12.47 -8.48
CA GLU A 47 17.53 11.23 -8.67
C GLU A 47 17.29 10.51 -7.34
N LEU A 48 18.26 10.50 -6.42
CA LEU A 48 18.04 9.97 -5.07
C LEU A 48 16.95 10.72 -4.31
N ALA A 49 16.87 12.05 -4.44
CA ALA A 49 15.82 12.84 -3.82
C ALA A 49 14.44 12.44 -4.37
N LYS A 50 14.30 12.35 -5.70
CA LYS A 50 13.05 11.92 -6.37
C LYS A 50 12.62 10.52 -5.95
N LEU A 51 13.55 9.56 -5.94
CA LEU A 51 13.24 8.18 -5.58
C LEU A 51 12.82 8.02 -4.11
N ASN A 52 13.44 8.79 -3.21
CA ASN A 52 13.03 8.85 -1.81
C ASN A 52 11.61 9.40 -1.65
N GLU A 53 11.28 10.49 -2.35
CA GLU A 53 9.93 11.06 -2.32
C GLU A 53 8.88 10.06 -2.82
N LEU A 54 9.15 9.39 -3.94
CA LEU A 54 8.27 8.34 -4.48
C LEU A 54 8.07 7.17 -3.51
N LEU A 55 9.13 6.75 -2.80
CA LEU A 55 9.02 5.69 -1.78
C LEU A 55 8.18 6.12 -0.59
N GLU A 56 8.37 7.34 -0.09
CA GLU A 56 7.57 7.86 1.01
C GLU A 56 6.10 8.05 0.61
N GLN A 57 5.81 8.47 -0.62
CA GLN A 57 4.46 8.55 -1.14
C GLN A 57 3.80 7.17 -1.20
N LYS A 58 4.49 6.16 -1.77
CA LYS A 58 3.99 4.77 -1.79
C LYS A 58 3.74 4.21 -0.39
N LYS A 59 4.62 4.54 0.57
CA LYS A 59 4.45 4.15 1.97
C LYS A 59 3.19 4.77 2.56
N LYS A 60 2.98 6.08 2.39
CA LYS A 60 1.75 6.79 2.83
C LYS A 60 0.49 6.16 2.23
N GLU A 61 0.47 5.90 0.92
CA GLU A 61 -0.65 5.24 0.25
C GLU A 61 -0.92 3.84 0.82
N SER A 62 0.13 3.06 1.07
CA SER A 62 -0.02 1.72 1.65
C SER A 62 -0.66 1.76 3.04
N VAL A 63 -0.26 2.73 3.87
CA VAL A 63 -0.82 2.94 5.21
C VAL A 63 -2.29 3.33 5.13
N ILE A 64 -2.65 4.24 4.21
CA ILE A 64 -4.04 4.65 3.99
C ILE A 64 -4.90 3.45 3.56
N LYS A 65 -4.43 2.67 2.57
CA LYS A 65 -5.12 1.45 2.11
C LYS A 65 -5.32 0.44 3.26
N GLN A 66 -4.30 0.22 4.08
CA GLN A 66 -4.41 -0.66 5.25
C GLN A 66 -5.41 -0.14 6.28
N LYS A 67 -5.41 1.17 6.57
CA LYS A 67 -6.40 1.79 7.47
C LYS A 67 -7.82 1.62 6.94
N LEU A 68 -8.04 1.82 5.64
CA LEU A 68 -9.35 1.60 5.01
C LEU A 68 -9.82 0.15 5.12
N ILE A 69 -8.94 -0.82 4.86
CA ILE A 69 -9.24 -2.25 5.01
C ILE A 69 -9.59 -2.57 6.47
N SER A 70 -8.81 -2.05 7.42
CA SER A 70 -9.06 -2.25 8.85
C SER A 70 -10.41 -1.67 9.26
N ASN A 71 -10.70 -0.43 8.88
CA ASN A 71 -12.00 0.22 9.16
C ASN A 71 -13.17 -0.56 8.55
N ARG A 72 -13.03 -1.06 7.32
CA ARG A 72 -14.05 -1.91 6.70
C ARG A 72 -14.29 -3.18 7.50
N ARG A 73 -13.23 -3.86 7.97
CA ARG A 73 -13.34 -5.05 8.81
C ARG A 73 -14.02 -4.76 10.15
N LEU A 74 -13.65 -3.66 10.81
CA LEU A 74 -14.28 -3.23 12.06
C LEU A 74 -15.77 -2.95 11.87
N ASN A 75 -16.16 -2.27 10.79
CA ASN A 75 -17.57 -2.01 10.49
C ASN A 75 -18.34 -3.32 10.28
N VAL A 76 -17.80 -4.24 9.46
CA VAL A 76 -18.39 -5.55 9.21
C VAL A 76 -18.56 -6.36 10.51
N GLU A 77 -17.58 -6.31 11.41
CA GLU A 77 -17.66 -7.03 12.67
C GLU A 77 -18.70 -6.42 13.62
N ARG A 78 -18.81 -5.08 13.68
CA ARG A 78 -19.91 -4.42 14.41
C ARG A 78 -21.28 -4.79 13.84
N ASP A 79 -21.42 -4.82 12.52
CA ASP A 79 -22.67 -5.23 11.87
C ASP A 79 -23.02 -6.68 12.22
N ARG A 80 -22.03 -7.58 12.19
CA ARG A 80 -22.20 -8.98 12.58
C ARG A 80 -22.68 -9.09 14.02
N GLN A 81 -22.02 -8.42 14.96
CA GLN A 81 -22.39 -8.46 16.38
C GLN A 81 -23.83 -7.99 16.60
N ARG A 82 -24.23 -6.92 15.91
CA ARG A 82 -25.62 -6.41 15.93
C ARG A 82 -26.62 -7.42 15.36
N VAL A 83 -26.30 -8.07 14.24
CA VAL A 83 -27.16 -9.12 13.66
C VAL A 83 -27.29 -10.30 14.62
N ILE A 84 -26.19 -10.76 15.22
CA ILE A 84 -26.19 -11.85 16.20
C ILE A 84 -27.02 -11.47 17.44
N SER A 85 -26.91 -10.23 17.94
CA SER A 85 -27.70 -9.80 19.10
C SER A 85 -29.20 -9.80 18.80
N TYR A 86 -29.61 -9.38 17.59
CA TYR A 86 -31.03 -9.47 17.20
C TYR A 86 -31.51 -10.91 17.07
N PHE A 87 -30.70 -11.81 16.54
CA PHE A 87 -31.08 -13.23 16.54
C PHE A 87 -31.25 -13.79 17.95
N LYS A 88 -30.36 -13.43 18.90
CA LYS A 88 -30.49 -13.83 20.31
C LYS A 88 -31.75 -13.27 20.98
N GLN A 89 -32.25 -12.13 20.50
CA GLN A 89 -33.50 -11.51 20.95
C GLN A 89 -34.75 -12.12 20.28
N GLY A 90 -34.59 -13.10 19.38
CA GLY A 90 -35.69 -13.80 18.72
C GLY A 90 -36.19 -13.18 17.42
N TYR A 91 -35.51 -12.15 16.88
CA TYR A 91 -35.90 -11.55 15.61
C TYR A 91 -35.68 -12.50 14.43
N THR A 92 -36.59 -12.44 13.46
CA THR A 92 -36.47 -13.19 12.20
C THR A 92 -35.50 -12.50 11.23
N ALA A 93 -34.95 -13.27 10.29
CA ALA A 93 -33.99 -12.73 9.31
C ALA A 93 -34.55 -11.53 8.51
N GLY A 94 -35.84 -11.55 8.14
CA GLY A 94 -36.48 -10.44 7.43
C GLY A 94 -36.64 -9.17 8.28
N GLN A 95 -36.93 -9.32 9.58
CA GLN A 95 -36.96 -8.17 10.50
C GLN A 95 -35.57 -7.57 10.70
N ILE A 96 -34.54 -8.42 10.81
CA ILE A 96 -33.15 -7.98 10.94
C ILE A 96 -32.67 -7.26 9.67
N GLU A 97 -33.11 -7.71 8.49
CA GLU A 97 -32.83 -7.05 7.21
C GLU A 97 -33.39 -5.63 7.19
N GLY A 98 -34.63 -5.44 7.64
CA GLY A 98 -35.22 -4.11 7.80
C GLY A 98 -34.50 -3.21 8.82
N LEU A 99 -34.05 -3.77 9.95
CA LEU A 99 -33.39 -3.02 11.02
C LEU A 99 -31.93 -2.65 10.71
N THR A 100 -31.20 -3.53 10.03
CA THR A 100 -29.76 -3.37 9.78
C THR A 100 -29.42 -2.89 8.38
N GLN A 101 -30.38 -2.95 7.45
CA GLN A 101 -30.19 -2.69 6.01
C GLN A 101 -29.01 -3.48 5.41
N ARG A 102 -28.71 -4.65 5.98
CA ARG A 102 -27.70 -5.58 5.47
C ARG A 102 -28.40 -6.64 4.63
N SER A 103 -27.71 -7.11 3.60
CA SER A 103 -28.27 -8.12 2.72
C SER A 103 -28.62 -9.40 3.48
N SER A 104 -29.72 -10.04 3.08
CA SER A 104 -30.12 -11.37 3.55
C SER A 104 -28.95 -12.37 3.61
N ALA A 105 -28.10 -12.42 2.58
CA ALA A 105 -26.92 -13.29 2.55
C ALA A 105 -25.93 -13.03 3.70
N PHE A 106 -25.69 -11.76 4.06
CA PHE A 106 -24.85 -11.41 5.21
C PHE A 106 -25.49 -11.85 6.52
N ILE A 107 -26.80 -11.65 6.66
CA ILE A 107 -27.57 -12.02 7.85
C ILE A 107 -27.55 -13.53 8.08
N TYR A 108 -27.83 -14.33 7.03
CA TYR A 108 -27.75 -15.78 7.11
C TYR A 108 -26.33 -16.29 7.38
N LYS A 109 -25.30 -15.60 6.87
CA LYS A 109 -23.92 -15.90 7.23
C LYS A 109 -23.64 -15.69 8.72
N CYS A 110 -24.23 -14.65 9.32
CA CYS A 110 -24.10 -14.38 10.76
C CYS A 110 -24.87 -15.40 11.62
N LYS A 111 -25.98 -15.97 11.11
CA LYS A 111 -26.73 -17.03 11.78
C LYS A 111 -25.88 -18.28 12.08
N LYS A 112 -24.80 -18.53 11.33
CA LYS A 112 -23.84 -19.63 11.58
C LYS A 112 -23.01 -19.46 12.87
N TYR A 113 -23.02 -18.29 13.48
CA TYR A 113 -22.23 -17.94 14.67
C TYR A 113 -23.08 -17.82 15.95
N LEU A 114 -24.35 -18.25 15.88
CA LEU A 114 -25.23 -18.46 17.04
C LEU A 114 -25.07 -19.89 17.53
#